data_AF-A0A2N7BCI4-F1
#
_entry.id   AF-A0A2N7BCI4-F1
#
_cell.length_a   1.000
_cell.length_b   1.000
_cell.length_c   1.000
_cell.angle_alpha   90.00
_cell.angle_beta   90.00
_cell.angle_gamma   90.00
#
_symmetry.space_group_name_H-M   'P 1'
#
loop_
_entity.id
_entity.type
_entity.pdbx_description
1 polymer ?
#
loop_
_entity_poly.entity_id
_entity_poly.type
_entity_poly.pdbx_seq_one_letter_code
_entity_poly.pdbx_strand_id
1 'polypeptide(L)'
;MKTRLLLPLLAWLTACSNAPSPPEHLVPEQQMVQILKDIHLAEQRITRLRLGSQDSSLVAFQVLEKDILKKYGADTGSYRASYRYYIAQPNRFKEIYQGVVDSLTAIDERSKKEARAQSAPAQPDSSKADTARNVRLKKILKRK
;
A
#
# COMPACT_ATOMS: atom_id res chain seq x y z
N MET A 1 56.85 -16.47 19.68
CA MET A 1 55.63 -17.02 19.02
C MET A 1 54.43 -16.22 19.52
N LYS A 2 53.36 -16.03 18.73
CA LYS A 2 52.09 -15.31 19.07
C LYS A 2 51.92 -13.86 18.55
N THR A 3 52.23 -13.56 17.28
CA THR A 3 51.73 -12.32 16.64
C THR A 3 51.18 -12.53 15.21
N ARG A 4 51.17 -13.77 14.69
CA ARG A 4 50.72 -14.06 13.33
C ARG A 4 49.20 -14.26 13.17
N LEU A 5 48.41 -13.98 14.22
CA LEU A 5 46.95 -14.13 14.20
C LEU A 5 46.18 -12.80 14.24
N LEU A 6 46.87 -11.65 14.09
CA LEU A 6 46.23 -10.32 14.04
C LEU A 6 45.96 -9.83 12.60
N LEU A 7 46.57 -10.47 11.58
CA LEU A 7 46.41 -10.06 10.18
C LEU A 7 45.04 -10.41 9.54
N PRO A 8 44.38 -11.57 9.81
CA PRO A 8 43.09 -11.86 9.20
C PRO A 8 41.92 -11.10 9.86
N LEU A 9 42.10 -10.58 11.09
CA LEU A 9 41.08 -9.81 11.80
C LEU A 9 40.91 -8.39 11.25
N LEU A 10 41.99 -7.78 10.74
CA LEU A 10 41.98 -6.44 10.16
C LEU A 10 41.39 -6.41 8.74
N ALA A 11 41.44 -7.53 8.02
CA ALA A 11 40.88 -7.68 6.66
C ALA A 11 39.34 -7.75 6.64
N TRP A 12 38.68 -7.98 7.78
CA TRP A 12 37.21 -7.96 7.88
C TRP A 12 36.62 -6.56 8.05
N LEU A 13 37.43 -5.52 8.31
CA LEU A 13 36.94 -4.16 8.51
C LEU A 13 36.78 -3.36 7.21
N THR A 14 37.26 -3.85 6.06
CA THR A 14 37.15 -3.13 4.77
C THR A 14 35.93 -3.52 3.94
N ALA A 15 34.96 -4.25 4.51
CA ALA A 15 33.71 -4.62 3.84
C ALA A 15 32.70 -3.46 3.73
N CYS A 16 33.19 -2.22 3.64
CA CYS A 16 32.37 -1.02 3.81
C CYS A 16 32.16 -0.23 2.51
N SER A 17 30.88 -0.07 2.17
CA SER A 17 30.24 1.09 1.54
C SER A 17 30.66 1.51 0.13
N ASN A 18 30.57 0.62 -0.86
CA ASN A 18 30.30 1.09 -2.23
C ASN A 18 28.80 1.30 -2.40
N ALA A 19 28.30 2.45 -1.94
CA ALA A 19 26.94 2.85 -2.28
C ALA A 19 26.85 2.99 -3.81
N PRO A 20 25.91 2.31 -4.47
CA PRO A 20 25.77 2.39 -5.91
C PRO A 20 25.46 3.83 -6.33
N SER A 21 26.04 4.27 -7.44
CA SER A 21 25.71 5.56 -8.03
C SER A 21 24.23 5.59 -8.47
N PRO A 22 23.60 6.79 -8.50
CA PRO A 22 22.26 6.93 -9.04
C PRO A 22 22.19 6.39 -10.48
N PRO A 23 21.17 5.61 -10.85
CA PRO A 23 20.93 5.23 -12.24
C PRO A 23 20.51 6.45 -13.06
N GLU A 24 20.74 6.41 -14.38
CA GLU A 24 20.42 7.48 -15.32
C GLU A 24 18.94 7.87 -15.30
N HIS A 25 18.05 6.87 -15.18
CA HIS A 25 16.62 7.05 -15.03
C HIS A 25 16.17 6.68 -13.61
N LEU A 26 16.56 7.51 -12.64
CA LEU A 26 16.17 7.34 -11.25
C LEU A 26 14.70 7.73 -11.03
N VAL A 27 13.91 6.77 -10.53
CA VAL A 27 12.55 7.02 -10.02
C VAL A 27 12.65 7.87 -8.75
N PRO A 28 12.06 9.08 -8.70
CA PRO A 28 12.04 9.92 -7.51
C PRO A 28 11.46 9.21 -6.28
N GLU A 29 11.95 9.54 -5.09
CA GLU A 29 11.53 8.88 -3.84
C GLU A 29 10.03 8.92 -3.60
N GLN A 30 9.41 10.09 -3.76
CA GLN A 30 7.96 10.24 -3.59
C GLN A 30 7.17 9.37 -4.56
N GLN A 31 7.66 9.21 -5.78
CA GLN A 31 7.06 8.34 -6.78
C GLN A 31 7.28 6.86 -6.44
N MET A 32 8.45 6.51 -5.90
CA MET A 32 8.75 5.17 -5.39
C MET A 32 7.81 4.79 -4.24
N VAL A 33 7.51 5.71 -3.31
CA VAL A 33 6.50 5.50 -2.25
C VAL A 33 5.14 5.14 -2.87
N GLN A 34 4.69 5.88 -3.87
CA GLN A 34 3.42 5.63 -4.53
C GLN A 34 3.38 4.30 -5.28
N ILE A 35 4.46 3.96 -6.00
CA ILE A 35 4.61 2.69 -6.71
C ILE A 35 4.57 1.52 -5.73
N LEU A 36 5.38 1.55 -4.67
CA LEU A 36 5.46 0.46 -3.69
C LEU A 36 4.14 0.26 -2.93
N LYS A 37 3.46 1.36 -2.58
CA LYS A 37 2.11 1.31 -2.00
C LYS A 37 1.13 0.60 -2.94
N ASP A 38 1.08 0.98 -4.22
CA ASP A 38 0.19 0.35 -5.19
C ASP A 38 0.57 -1.12 -5.46
N ILE A 39 1.86 -1.46 -5.46
CA ILE A 39 2.36 -2.84 -5.56
C ILE A 39 1.84 -3.69 -4.39
N HIS A 40 1.95 -3.22 -3.15
CA HIS A 40 1.44 -3.95 -1.99
C HIS A 40 -0.09 -4.12 -2.03
N LEU A 41 -0.83 -3.11 -2.50
CA LEU A 41 -2.28 -3.22 -2.69
C LEU A 41 -2.64 -4.24 -3.78
N ALA A 42 -1.86 -4.30 -4.86
CA ALA A 42 -2.03 -5.30 -5.91
C ALA A 42 -1.73 -6.71 -5.42
N GLU A 43 -0.66 -6.90 -4.64
CA GLU A 43 -0.33 -8.17 -4.00
C GLU A 43 -1.49 -8.64 -3.10
N GLN A 44 -1.99 -7.78 -2.22
CA GLN A 44 -3.15 -8.07 -1.38
C GLN A 44 -4.39 -8.43 -2.20
N ARG A 45 -4.61 -7.75 -3.35
CA ARG A 45 -5.71 -8.08 -4.26
C ARG A 45 -5.55 -9.49 -4.82
N ILE A 46 -4.36 -9.86 -5.29
CA ILE A 46 -4.08 -11.21 -5.80
C ILE A 46 -4.28 -12.27 -4.71
N THR A 47 -3.76 -12.04 -3.49
CA THR A 47 -3.95 -12.94 -2.36
C THR A 47 -5.43 -13.20 -2.06
N ARG A 48 -6.28 -12.16 -2.15
CA ARG A 48 -7.72 -12.28 -1.92
C ARG A 48 -8.45 -13.07 -3.01
N LEU A 49 -7.95 -13.08 -4.24
CA LEU A 49 -8.56 -13.81 -5.35
C LEU A 49 -8.40 -15.34 -5.21
N ARG A 50 -7.48 -15.82 -4.35
CA ARG A 50 -7.24 -17.25 -4.12
C ARG A 50 -7.10 -18.03 -5.43
N LEU A 51 -6.29 -17.50 -6.34
CA LEU A 51 -6.01 -18.17 -7.61
C LEU A 51 -5.38 -19.53 -7.28
N GLY A 52 -5.94 -20.62 -7.82
CA GLY A 52 -5.72 -21.99 -7.34
C GLY A 52 -4.29 -22.51 -7.37
N SER A 53 -3.32 -21.73 -7.85
CA SER A 53 -1.89 -22.02 -7.79
C SER A 53 -1.05 -20.75 -7.58
N GLN A 54 0.19 -20.94 -7.12
CA GLN A 54 1.18 -19.87 -6.98
C GLN A 54 1.57 -19.29 -8.34
N ASP A 55 1.69 -20.12 -9.38
CA ASP A 55 2.07 -19.68 -10.72
C ASP A 55 1.01 -18.76 -11.33
N SER A 56 -0.28 -19.11 -11.17
CA SER A 56 -1.38 -18.24 -11.61
C SER A 56 -1.39 -16.90 -10.86
N SER A 57 -1.07 -16.93 -9.57
CA SER A 57 -0.93 -15.71 -8.76
C SER A 57 0.22 -14.82 -9.25
N LEU A 58 1.36 -15.43 -9.58
CA LEU A 58 2.53 -14.72 -10.10
C LEU A 58 2.24 -14.05 -11.46
N VAL A 59 1.63 -14.78 -12.40
CA VAL A 59 1.27 -14.22 -13.71
C VAL A 59 0.30 -13.07 -13.56
N ALA A 60 -0.73 -13.22 -12.73
CA ALA A 60 -1.70 -12.15 -12.47
C ALA A 60 -1.03 -10.93 -11.83
N PHE A 61 -0.13 -11.13 -10.87
CA PHE A 61 0.62 -10.04 -10.25
C PHE A 61 1.52 -9.31 -11.27
N GLN A 62 2.23 -10.01 -12.15
CA GLN A 62 3.09 -9.39 -13.17
C GLN A 62 2.32 -8.48 -14.13
N VAL A 63 1.07 -8.81 -14.45
CA VAL A 63 0.20 -7.93 -15.25
C VAL A 63 -0.09 -6.64 -14.48
N LEU A 64 -0.51 -6.76 -13.22
CA LEU A 64 -0.80 -5.59 -12.38
C LEU A 64 0.45 -4.74 -12.11
N GLU A 65 1.60 -5.35 -11.87
CA GLU A 65 2.87 -4.64 -11.67
C GLU A 65 3.19 -3.78 -12.90
N LYS A 66 3.08 -4.33 -14.11
CA LYS A 66 3.30 -3.58 -15.36
C LYS A 66 2.34 -2.41 -15.51
N ASP A 67 1.07 -2.61 -15.19
CA ASP A 67 0.06 -1.54 -15.26
C ASP A 67 0.34 -0.43 -14.24
N ILE A 68 0.77 -0.80 -13.02
CA ILE A 68 1.19 0.15 -11.98
C ILE A 68 2.39 0.96 -12.46
N LEU A 69 3.45 0.30 -12.94
CA LEU A 69 4.64 1.02 -13.41
C LEU A 69 4.30 1.98 -14.56
N LYS A 70 3.47 1.53 -15.50
CA LYS A 70 2.97 2.37 -16.60
C LYS A 70 2.16 3.58 -16.10
N LYS A 71 1.29 3.41 -15.10
CA LYS A 71 0.53 4.51 -14.47
C LYS A 71 1.46 5.61 -13.94
N TYR A 72 2.64 5.23 -13.45
CA TYR A 72 3.65 6.16 -12.97
C TYR A 72 4.68 6.55 -14.05
N GLY A 73 4.55 6.13 -15.31
CA GLY A 73 5.54 6.46 -16.35
C GLY A 73 6.93 5.86 -16.10
N ALA A 74 7.03 4.82 -15.27
CA ALA A 74 8.25 4.06 -15.06
C ALA A 74 8.24 2.79 -15.91
N ASP A 75 9.40 2.42 -16.44
CA ASP A 75 9.62 1.09 -17.01
C ASP A 75 10.20 0.13 -15.96
N THR A 76 10.15 -1.17 -16.25
CA THR A 76 10.64 -2.20 -15.33
C THR A 76 12.14 -2.07 -15.04
N GLY A 77 12.95 -1.62 -16.01
CA GLY A 77 14.39 -1.43 -15.85
C GLY A 77 14.71 -0.26 -14.91
N SER A 78 14.14 0.91 -15.18
CA SER A 78 14.32 2.10 -14.32
C SER A 78 13.81 1.87 -12.89
N TYR A 79 12.63 1.25 -12.73
CA TYR A 79 12.11 0.86 -11.42
C TYR A 79 13.07 -0.06 -10.67
N ARG A 80 13.51 -1.17 -11.28
CA ARG A 80 14.41 -2.15 -10.63
C ARG A 80 15.76 -1.53 -10.29
N ALA A 81 16.32 -0.69 -11.15
CA ALA A 81 17.58 0.00 -10.90
C ALA A 81 17.45 0.98 -9.72
N SER A 82 16.37 1.77 -9.72
CA SER A 82 16.07 2.73 -8.66
C SER A 82 15.82 2.04 -7.32
N TYR A 83 15.07 0.94 -7.32
CA TYR A 83 14.81 0.15 -6.13
C TYR A 83 16.10 -0.40 -5.51
N ARG A 84 17.00 -0.96 -6.32
CA ARG A 84 18.33 -1.41 -5.85
C ARG A 84 19.17 -0.25 -5.30
N TYR A 85 19.14 0.90 -5.98
CA TYR A 85 19.83 2.11 -5.53
C TYR A 85 19.35 2.55 -4.15
N TYR A 86 18.03 2.58 -3.91
CA TYR A 86 17.48 2.95 -2.61
C TYR A 86 17.79 1.93 -1.51
N ILE A 87 17.64 0.62 -1.77
CA ILE A 87 17.98 -0.43 -0.78
C ILE A 87 19.41 -0.29 -0.26
N ALA A 88 20.35 0.06 -1.13
CA ALA A 88 21.74 0.24 -0.76
C ALA A 88 22.02 1.52 0.06
N GLN A 89 20.99 2.35 0.29
CA GLN A 89 21.03 3.56 1.11
C GLN A 89 20.00 3.45 2.25
N PRO A 90 20.34 2.80 3.38
CA PRO A 90 19.39 2.45 4.43
C PRO A 90 18.54 3.60 4.95
N ASN A 91 19.13 4.80 5.11
CA ASN A 91 18.40 5.98 5.61
C ASN A 91 17.30 6.42 4.63
N ARG A 92 17.61 6.52 3.33
CA ARG A 92 16.63 6.91 2.30
C ARG A 92 15.57 5.84 2.10
N PHE A 93 15.97 4.57 2.11
CA PHE A 93 15.01 3.47 1.99
C PHE A 93 14.05 3.44 3.18
N LYS A 94 14.53 3.73 4.39
CA LYS A 94 13.70 3.86 5.59
C LYS A 94 12.64 4.94 5.41
N GLU A 95 13.01 6.11 4.89
CA GLU A 95 12.07 7.22 4.63
C GLU A 95 11.01 6.83 3.60
N ILE A 96 11.43 6.21 2.48
CA ILE A 96 10.49 5.68 1.47
C ILE A 96 9.53 4.69 2.11
N TYR A 97 10.04 3.72 2.86
CA TYR A 97 9.21 2.67 3.42
C TYR A 97 8.27 3.19 4.53
N GLN A 98 8.71 4.18 5.31
CA GLN A 98 7.84 4.87 6.26
C GLN A 98 6.66 5.52 5.52
N GLY A 99 6.90 6.21 4.41
CA GLY A 99 5.83 6.79 3.59
C GLY A 99 4.85 5.75 3.04
N VAL A 100 5.34 4.55 2.71
CA VAL A 100 4.49 3.41 2.29
C VAL A 100 3.60 2.96 3.45
N VAL A 101 4.18 2.74 4.64
CA VAL A 101 3.44 2.32 5.85
C VAL A 101 2.39 3.36 6.24
N ASP A 102 2.74 4.64 6.24
CA ASP A 102 1.82 5.73 6.57
C ASP A 102 0.64 5.77 5.58
N SER A 103 0.94 5.62 4.28
CA SER A 103 -0.09 5.58 3.24
C SER A 103 -1.04 4.39 3.40
N LEU A 104 -0.51 3.20 3.68
CA LEU A 104 -1.32 2.00 3.87
C LEU A 104 -2.15 2.07 5.15
N THR A 105 -1.59 2.61 6.24
CA THR A 105 -2.30 2.85 7.51
C THR A 105 -3.48 3.79 7.30
N ALA A 106 -3.27 4.90 6.58
CA ALA A 106 -4.34 5.85 6.28
C ALA A 106 -5.47 5.22 5.47
N ILE A 107 -5.15 4.33 4.50
CA ILE A 107 -6.14 3.58 3.72
C ILE A 107 -6.92 2.61 4.63
N ASP A 108 -6.24 1.87 5.49
CA ASP A 108 -6.87 0.92 6.42
C ASP A 108 -7.81 1.64 7.40
N GLU A 109 -7.37 2.73 8.01
CA GLU A 109 -8.20 3.54 8.89
C GLU A 109 -9.44 4.10 8.19
N ARG A 110 -9.28 4.59 6.95
CA ARG A 110 -10.40 5.08 6.14
C ARG A 110 -11.39 3.96 5.85
N SER A 111 -10.91 2.78 5.46
CA SER A 111 -11.76 1.62 5.18
C SER A 111 -12.54 1.16 6.42
N LYS A 112 -11.92 1.19 7.62
CA LYS A 112 -12.58 0.88 8.89
C LYS A 112 -13.63 1.91 9.26
N LYS A 113 -13.36 3.20 9.05
CA LYS A 113 -14.33 4.29 9.29
C LYS A 113 -15.54 4.15 8.37
N GLU A 114 -15.31 3.87 7.09
CA GLU A 114 -16.36 3.63 6.09
C GLU A 114 -17.22 2.41 6.46
N ALA A 115 -16.60 1.28 6.84
CA ALA A 115 -17.32 0.09 7.30
C ALA A 115 -18.17 0.36 8.55
N ARG A 116 -17.63 1.10 9.53
CA ARG A 116 -18.37 1.48 10.74
C ARG A 116 -19.58 2.37 10.42
N ALA A 117 -19.40 3.36 9.54
CA ALA A 117 -20.49 4.24 9.11
C ALA A 117 -21.61 3.48 8.38
N GLN A 118 -21.27 2.44 7.63
CA GLN A 118 -22.24 1.57 6.94
C GLN A 118 -22.92 0.55 7.89
N SER A 119 -22.27 0.18 8.99
CA SER A 119 -22.80 -0.76 9.99
C SER A 119 -23.61 -0.10 11.13
N ALA A 120 -23.60 1.23 11.24
CA ALA A 120 -24.43 1.93 12.21
C ALA A 120 -25.92 1.72 11.87
N PRO A 121 -26.79 1.37 12.83
CA PRO A 121 -28.20 1.17 12.56
C PRO A 121 -28.76 2.45 11.93
N ALA A 122 -29.40 2.32 10.76
CA ALA A 122 -30.14 3.40 10.15
C ALA A 122 -31.06 3.98 11.23
N GLN A 123 -30.82 5.23 11.62
CA GLN A 123 -31.76 6.00 12.41
C GLN A 123 -33.13 5.84 11.71
N PRO A 124 -34.20 5.43 12.42
CA PRO A 124 -35.49 5.28 11.79
C PRO A 124 -35.85 6.63 11.19
N ASP A 125 -35.88 6.68 9.85
CA ASP A 125 -36.25 7.82 9.03
C ASP A 125 -37.51 8.48 9.61
N SER A 126 -37.31 9.61 10.30
CA SER A 126 -38.37 10.37 10.96
C SER A 126 -39.45 10.79 9.97
N SER A 127 -39.15 10.85 8.67
CA SER A 127 -40.13 11.21 7.64
C SER A 127 -41.19 10.13 7.42
N LYS A 128 -40.90 8.84 7.69
CA LYS A 128 -41.89 7.75 7.58
C LYS A 128 -42.82 7.70 8.79
N ALA A 129 -42.31 8.01 9.99
CA ALA A 129 -43.12 8.09 11.20
C ALA A 129 -44.12 9.26 11.14
N ASP A 130 -43.69 10.41 10.62
CA ASP A 130 -44.54 11.60 10.47
C ASP A 130 -45.60 11.43 9.38
N THR A 131 -45.25 10.78 8.27
CA THR A 131 -46.20 10.44 7.20
C THR A 131 -47.28 9.48 7.71
N ALA A 132 -46.91 8.43 8.44
CA ALA A 132 -47.85 7.47 8.99
C ALA A 132 -48.78 8.10 10.05
N ARG A 133 -48.26 9.01 10.89
CA ARG A 133 -49.05 9.77 11.86
C ARG A 133 -50.07 10.68 11.17
N ASN A 134 -49.64 11.42 10.16
CA ASN A 134 -50.50 12.36 9.42
C ASN A 134 -51.60 11.64 8.63
N VAL A 135 -51.31 10.47 8.05
CA VAL A 135 -52.32 9.64 7.37
C VAL A 135 -53.34 9.10 8.38
N ARG A 136 -52.90 8.64 9.56
CA ARG A 136 -53.79 8.11 10.61
C ARG A 136 -54.67 9.21 11.22
N LEU A 137 -54.12 10.40 11.47
CA LEU A 137 -54.86 11.57 11.94
C LEU A 137 -55.94 12.01 10.94
N LYS A 138 -55.59 12.10 9.64
CA LYS A 138 -56.55 12.43 8.58
C LYS A 138 -57.69 11.40 8.48
N LYS A 139 -57.42 10.13 8.78
CA LYS A 139 -58.43 9.05 8.74
C LYS A 139 -59.41 9.12 9.94
N ILE A 140 -58.95 9.62 11.08
CA ILE A 140 -59.78 9.83 12.28
C ILE A 140 -60.65 11.09 12.12
N LEU A 141 -60.07 12.18 11.61
CA LEU A 141 -60.78 13.44 11.37
C LEU A 141 -61.86 13.35 10.28
N LYS A 142 -61.75 12.39 9.34
CA LYS A 142 -62.78 12.11 8.32
C LYS A 142 -63.93 11.21 8.78
N ARG A 143 -63.89 10.68 10.02
CA ARG A 143 -64.92 9.78 10.58
C ARG A 143 -65.83 10.46 11.60
N LYS A 144 -65.75 11.78 11.72
CA LYS A 144 -66.60 12.63 12.53
C LYS A 144 -67.32 13.60 11.61
#